data_AF-A0A379WYL1-F1
#
_entry.id   AF-A0A379WYL1-F1
#
_cell.length_a   1.000
_cell.length_b   1.000
_cell.length_c   1.000
_cell.angle_alpha   90.00
_cell.angle_beta   90.00
_cell.angle_gamma   90.00
#
_symmetry.space_group_name_H-M   'P 1'
#
loop_
_entity.id
_entity.type
_entity.pdbx_description
1 polymer ?
#
loop_
_entity_poly.entity_id
_entity_poly.type
_entity_poly.pdbx_seq_one_letter_code
_entity_poly.pdbx_strand_id
1 'polypeptide(L)'
;MEKSQLTDFDINIIACEYTRLKNSRMAASLLNQYEVIAVVGTIDPQLAGVPWVGIEELLGEQGYAHLSQLLSGYLNDKQIALINKNMVREFSLHNVVNSLTILNANKTIGHIETIIAEWQNTLGFSFNNNLIISLYVHLSCMIERLVMRNEITHYKNMTEFNERHGEFIAMVNHSFQRLKILYNVALPVAEIGYIHDIFELRIEDFRW
;
A
#
# COMPACT_ATOMS: atom_id res chain seq x y z
N MET A 1 -10.83 17.83 17.25
CA MET A 1 -9.48 17.60 16.71
C MET A 1 -8.99 16.30 17.32
N GLU A 2 -9.08 15.20 16.58
CA GLU A 2 -8.43 13.95 17.00
C GLU A 2 -6.92 14.10 16.79
N LYS A 3 -6.14 13.87 17.85
CA LYS A 3 -4.68 13.81 17.76
C LYS A 3 -4.31 12.44 17.20
N SER A 4 -3.76 12.42 15.99
CA SER A 4 -3.17 11.23 15.37
C SER A 4 -1.95 10.74 16.17
N GLN A 5 -1.68 9.43 16.15
CA GLN A 5 -0.61 8.72 16.86
C GLN A 5 0.82 9.03 16.35
N LEU A 6 1.15 10.31 16.14
CA LEU A 6 2.44 10.79 15.67
C LEU A 6 3.10 11.72 16.70
N THR A 7 2.98 11.40 17.99
CA THR A 7 3.54 12.21 19.08
C THR A 7 5.07 12.23 19.15
N ASP A 8 5.76 11.43 18.33
CA ASP A 8 7.23 11.33 18.23
C ASP A 8 7.84 12.13 17.06
N PHE A 9 7.04 12.97 16.39
CA PHE A 9 7.49 13.76 15.25
C PHE A 9 7.32 15.24 15.57
N ASP A 10 8.31 16.08 15.22
CA ASP A 10 8.23 17.54 15.33
C ASP A 10 7.28 18.17 14.29
N ILE A 11 6.40 17.38 13.69
CA ILE A 11 5.40 17.79 12.69
C ILE A 11 4.00 17.51 13.21
N ASN A 12 3.12 18.50 13.07
CA ASN A 12 1.69 18.34 13.36
C ASN A 12 0.94 17.97 12.08
N ILE A 13 0.21 16.85 12.09
CA ILE A 13 -0.78 16.52 11.06
C ILE A 13 -2.14 17.05 11.49
N ILE A 14 -2.70 17.97 10.71
CA ILE A 14 -3.99 18.61 11.00
C ILE A 14 -5.00 18.20 9.93
N ALA A 15 -6.00 17.41 10.32
CA ALA A 15 -7.15 17.14 9.47
C ALA A 15 -7.98 18.42 9.29
N CYS A 16 -8.19 18.83 8.04
CA CYS A 16 -8.94 20.03 7.69
C CYS A 16 -9.87 19.75 6.50
N GLU A 17 -11.07 20.29 6.54
CA GLU A 17 -12.02 20.22 5.42
C GLU A 17 -11.60 21.16 4.30
N TYR A 18 -11.75 20.71 3.05
CA TYR A 18 -11.48 21.50 1.85
C TYR A 18 -12.20 22.86 1.85
N THR A 19 -13.47 22.88 2.28
CA THR A 19 -14.28 24.11 2.37
C THR A 19 -13.68 25.15 3.32
N ARG A 20 -13.03 24.71 4.40
CA ARG A 20 -12.33 25.60 5.34
C ARG A 20 -11.07 26.19 4.71
N LEU A 21 -10.34 25.42 3.90
CA LEU A 21 -9.16 25.93 3.18
C LEU A 21 -9.54 26.86 2.01
N LYS A 22 -10.68 26.65 1.37
CA LYS A 22 -11.19 27.58 0.34
C LYS A 22 -11.71 28.91 0.91
N ASN A 23 -12.08 28.95 2.19
CA ASN A 23 -12.46 30.20 2.84
C ASN A 23 -11.20 31.01 3.21
N SER A 24 -10.99 32.14 2.54
CA SER A 24 -9.77 32.96 2.71
C SER A 24 -9.51 33.41 4.14
N ARG A 25 -10.53 33.74 4.92
CA ARG A 25 -10.37 34.14 6.33
C ARG A 25 -9.93 32.97 7.20
N MET A 26 -10.54 31.80 7.00
CA MET A 26 -10.20 30.60 7.77
C MET A 26 -8.82 30.07 7.39
N ALA A 27 -8.48 30.06 6.11
CA ALA A 27 -7.15 29.71 5.62
C ALA A 27 -6.09 30.65 6.19
N ALA A 28 -6.30 31.97 6.14
CA ALA A 28 -5.37 32.94 6.72
C ALA A 28 -5.16 32.72 8.24
N SER A 29 -6.23 32.37 8.97
CA SER A 29 -6.09 32.03 10.39
C SER A 29 -5.22 30.80 10.63
N LEU A 30 -5.28 29.78 9.78
CA LEU A 30 -4.44 28.58 9.89
C LEU A 30 -2.98 28.90 9.55
N LEU A 31 -2.76 29.64 8.46
CA LEU A 31 -1.42 30.03 8.00
C LEU A 31 -0.70 30.97 8.98
N ASN A 32 -1.44 31.73 9.78
CA ASN A 32 -0.86 32.57 10.83
C ASN A 32 -0.53 31.79 12.12
N GLN A 33 -1.15 30.62 12.33
CA GLN A 33 -0.94 29.80 13.52
C GLN A 33 0.16 28.76 13.34
N TYR A 34 0.42 28.35 12.10
CA TYR A 34 1.33 27.27 11.77
C TYR A 34 2.24 27.65 10.62
N GLU A 35 3.50 27.23 10.69
CA GLU A 35 4.35 27.12 9.51
C GLU A 35 3.88 25.89 8.71
N VAL A 36 3.08 26.13 7.67
CA VAL A 36 2.48 25.04 6.90
C VAL A 36 3.48 24.51 5.87
N ILE A 37 3.96 23.29 6.10
CA ILE A 37 4.89 22.57 5.20
C ILE A 37 4.21 22.22 3.87
N ALA A 38 3.01 21.66 3.95
CA ALA A 38 2.24 21.24 2.78
C ALA A 38 0.75 21.04 3.12
N VAL A 39 -0.08 21.05 2.09
CA VAL A 39 -1.43 20.48 2.14
C VAL A 39 -1.46 19.20 1.31
N VAL A 40 -1.91 18.10 1.93
CA VAL A 40 -2.13 16.83 1.25
C VAL A 40 -3.64 16.60 1.12
N GLY A 41 -4.11 16.23 -0.07
CA GLY A 41 -5.53 15.93 -0.26
C GLY A 41 -5.85 15.39 -1.64
N THR A 42 -7.15 15.20 -1.91
CA THR A 42 -7.66 14.78 -3.21
C THR A 42 -7.92 15.95 -4.16
N ILE A 43 -8.13 17.15 -3.62
CA ILE A 43 -8.43 18.37 -4.40
C ILE A 43 -7.53 19.50 -3.91
N ASP A 44 -6.90 20.20 -4.84
CA ASP A 44 -6.06 21.36 -4.54
C ASP A 44 -6.89 22.57 -4.06
N PRO A 45 -6.71 23.03 -2.80
CA PRO A 45 -7.36 24.24 -2.32
C PRO A 45 -6.78 25.52 -2.92
N GLN A 46 -5.66 25.47 -3.65
CA GLN A 46 -4.99 26.61 -4.30
C GLN A 46 -4.58 27.69 -3.30
N LEU A 47 -3.99 27.28 -2.18
CA LEU A 47 -3.48 28.21 -1.17
C LEU A 47 -2.18 28.86 -1.66
N ALA A 48 -2.17 30.19 -1.72
CA ALA A 48 -1.00 30.93 -2.17
C ALA A 48 0.20 30.70 -1.24
N GLY A 49 1.33 30.30 -1.81
CA GLY A 49 2.59 30.11 -1.08
C GLY A 49 2.69 28.82 -0.27
N VAL A 50 1.73 27.89 -0.40
CA VAL A 50 1.74 26.60 0.29
C VAL A 50 1.79 25.47 -0.73
N PRO A 51 2.77 24.55 -0.65
CA PRO A 51 2.80 23.36 -1.51
C PRO A 51 1.54 22.52 -1.32
N TRP A 52 0.98 22.04 -2.43
CA TRP A 52 -0.08 21.04 -2.41
C TRP A 52 0.43 19.74 -3.03
N VAL A 53 0.07 18.61 -2.42
CA VAL A 53 0.38 17.28 -2.93
C VAL A 53 -0.88 16.43 -3.00
N GLY A 54 -1.10 15.82 -4.15
CA GLY A 54 -2.17 14.86 -4.34
C GLY A 54 -1.93 13.59 -3.54
N ILE A 55 -2.94 13.07 -2.85
CA ILE A 55 -2.80 11.80 -2.11
C ILE A 55 -2.43 10.64 -3.06
N GLU A 56 -2.93 10.65 -4.29
CA GLU A 56 -2.62 9.65 -5.31
C GLU A 56 -1.15 9.66 -5.71
N GLU A 57 -0.52 10.84 -5.69
CA GLU A 57 0.91 10.99 -5.99
C GLU A 57 1.77 10.35 -4.89
N LEU A 58 1.41 10.57 -3.62
CA LEU A 58 2.08 9.97 -2.47
C LEU A 58 1.89 8.45 -2.38
N LEU A 59 0.79 7.93 -2.91
CA LEU A 59 0.51 6.49 -2.99
C LEU A 59 1.06 5.85 -4.27
N GLY A 60 1.53 6.66 -5.22
CA GLY A 60 2.06 6.24 -6.50
C GLY A 60 3.48 5.67 -6.42
N GLU A 61 4.02 5.35 -7.59
CA GLU A 61 5.35 4.74 -7.74
C GLU A 61 6.48 5.61 -7.16
N GLN A 62 6.43 6.91 -7.40
CA GLN A 62 7.40 7.89 -6.87
C GLN A 62 6.97 8.47 -5.50
N GLY A 63 5.95 7.89 -4.88
CA GLY A 63 5.33 8.45 -3.68
C GLY A 63 6.28 8.58 -2.49
N TYR A 64 7.15 7.59 -2.28
CA TYR A 64 8.17 7.66 -1.23
C TYR A 64 9.22 8.74 -1.49
N ALA A 65 9.63 8.93 -2.75
CA ALA A 65 10.58 9.96 -3.14
C ALA A 65 9.99 11.36 -2.92
N HIS A 66 8.74 11.57 -3.33
CA HIS A 66 8.03 12.84 -3.10
C HIS A 66 7.87 13.10 -1.60
N LEU A 67 7.39 12.12 -0.83
CA LEU A 67 7.25 12.27 0.63
C LEU A 67 8.58 12.59 1.30
N SER A 68 9.66 11.94 0.86
CA SER A 68 11.02 12.21 1.34
C SER A 68 11.44 13.63 1.03
N GLN A 69 11.25 14.10 -0.20
CA GLN A 69 11.57 15.48 -0.60
C GLN A 69 10.78 16.50 0.24
N LEU A 70 9.52 16.20 0.56
CA LEU A 70 8.67 17.10 1.33
C LEU A 70 9.11 17.21 2.80
N LEU A 71 9.59 16.11 3.38
CA LEU A 71 9.79 15.98 4.83
C LEU A 71 11.26 15.92 5.27
N SER A 72 12.23 15.78 4.36
CA SER A 72 13.66 15.60 4.70
C SER A 72 14.29 16.77 5.45
N GLY A 73 13.70 17.97 5.35
CA GLY A 73 14.13 19.14 6.14
C GLY A 73 13.67 19.11 7.60
N TYR A 74 12.77 18.18 7.95
CA TYR A 74 12.06 18.16 9.23
C TYR A 74 12.18 16.81 9.94
N LEU A 75 12.26 15.71 9.20
CA LEU A 75 12.30 14.34 9.71
C LEU A 75 13.46 13.56 9.10
N ASN A 76 13.93 12.53 9.81
CA ASN A 76 14.92 11.59 9.29
C ASN A 76 14.28 10.49 8.41
N ASP A 77 15.11 9.79 7.63
CA ASP A 77 14.64 8.76 6.68
C ASP A 77 13.82 7.64 7.33
N LYS A 78 14.15 7.24 8.58
CA LYS A 78 13.39 6.20 9.31
C LYS A 78 11.99 6.68 9.67
N GLN A 79 11.89 7.92 10.11
CA GLN A 79 10.61 8.57 10.40
C GLN A 79 9.75 8.70 9.15
N ILE A 80 10.34 9.13 8.02
CA ILE A 80 9.64 9.26 6.73
C ILE A 80 9.19 7.88 6.22
N ALA A 81 10.06 6.86 6.29
CA ALA A 81 9.71 5.50 5.91
C ALA A 81 8.55 4.93 6.74
N LEU A 82 8.50 5.24 8.04
CA LEU A 82 7.39 4.83 8.90
C LEU A 82 6.08 5.52 8.52
N ILE A 83 6.10 6.83 8.24
CA ILE A 83 4.92 7.57 7.77
C ILE A 83 4.43 6.97 6.44
N ASN A 84 5.34 6.74 5.49
CA ASN A 84 5.01 6.14 4.20
C ASN A 84 4.36 4.76 4.37
N LYS A 85 4.98 3.89 5.18
CA LYS A 85 4.46 2.56 5.47
C LYS A 85 3.05 2.61 6.06
N ASN A 86 2.83 3.47 7.06
CA ASN A 86 1.54 3.60 7.72
C ASN A 86 0.47 4.15 6.76
N MET A 87 0.82 5.14 5.95
CA MET A 87 -0.09 5.71 4.95
C MET A 87 -0.52 4.65 3.91
N VAL A 88 0.44 3.90 3.34
CA VAL A 88 0.16 2.82 2.40
C VAL A 88 -0.71 1.74 3.04
N ARG A 89 -0.40 1.36 4.29
CA ARG A 89 -1.15 0.36 5.04
C ARG A 89 -2.59 0.81 5.30
N GLU A 90 -2.80 2.02 5.81
CA GLU A 90 -4.14 2.53 6.13
C GLU A 90 -4.99 2.73 4.87
N PHE A 91 -4.40 3.25 3.78
CA PHE A 91 -5.07 3.33 2.50
C PHE A 91 -5.52 1.96 1.98
N SER A 92 -4.63 0.98 2.05
CA SER A 92 -4.92 -0.39 1.63
C SER A 92 -5.98 -1.05 2.50
N LEU A 93 -5.92 -0.85 3.82
CA LEU A 93 -6.92 -1.34 4.76
C LEU A 93 -8.30 -0.79 4.43
N HIS A 94 -8.40 0.54 4.21
CA HIS A 94 -9.67 1.17 3.85
C HIS A 94 -10.27 0.59 2.55
N ASN A 95 -9.43 0.30 1.54
CA ASN A 95 -9.88 -0.31 0.28
C ASN A 95 -10.30 -1.78 0.43
N VAL A 96 -9.66 -2.51 1.34
CA VAL A 96 -9.92 -3.94 1.57
C VAL A 96 -11.13 -4.17 2.47
N VAL A 97 -11.41 -3.29 3.45
CA VAL A 97 -12.49 -3.48 4.44
C VAL A 97 -13.86 -3.74 3.80
N ASN A 98 -14.17 -3.06 2.68
CA ASN A 98 -15.45 -3.26 1.98
C ASN A 98 -15.44 -4.43 0.99
N SER A 99 -14.26 -5.00 0.72
CA SER A 99 -14.07 -6.08 -0.25
C SER A 99 -14.11 -7.47 0.40
N LEU A 100 -13.90 -7.55 1.72
CA LEU A 100 -13.92 -8.80 2.48
C LEU A 100 -15.26 -9.03 3.16
N THR A 101 -15.71 -10.27 3.16
CA THR A 101 -17.02 -10.70 3.65
C THR A 101 -16.95 -11.53 4.93
N ILE A 102 -15.90 -12.34 5.09
CA ILE A 102 -15.74 -13.28 6.21
C ILE A 102 -14.43 -13.08 6.96
N LEU A 103 -13.38 -12.60 6.30
CA LEU A 103 -12.07 -12.41 6.93
C LEU A 103 -11.96 -11.03 7.57
N ASN A 104 -11.22 -10.96 8.69
CA ASN A 104 -10.89 -9.68 9.30
C ASN A 104 -9.78 -8.99 8.48
N ALA A 105 -10.10 -7.82 7.91
CA ALA A 105 -9.18 -7.07 7.04
C ALA A 105 -7.84 -6.76 7.71
N ASN A 106 -7.85 -6.33 8.98
CA ASN A 106 -6.62 -6.01 9.72
C ASN A 106 -5.71 -7.23 9.90
N LYS A 107 -6.27 -8.39 10.28
CA LYS A 107 -5.50 -9.64 10.41
C LYS A 107 -4.98 -10.11 9.05
N THR A 108 -5.81 -10.01 8.01
CA THR A 108 -5.47 -10.42 6.64
C THR A 108 -4.30 -9.59 6.11
N ILE A 109 -4.33 -8.27 6.29
CA ILE A 109 -3.20 -7.37 5.95
C ILE A 109 -1.93 -7.76 6.71
N GLY A 110 -2.01 -8.12 7.99
CA GLY A 110 -0.84 -8.58 8.74
C GLY A 110 -0.21 -9.85 8.18
N HIS A 111 -1.01 -10.78 7.65
CA HIS A 111 -0.49 -11.95 6.93
C HIS A 111 0.19 -11.56 5.62
N ILE A 112 -0.41 -10.63 4.87
CA ILE A 112 0.14 -10.12 3.61
C ILE A 112 1.45 -9.36 3.84
N GLU A 113 1.56 -8.57 4.90
CA GLU A 113 2.80 -7.88 5.30
C GLU A 113 3.97 -8.87 5.46
N THR A 114 3.69 -10.03 6.06
CA THR A 114 4.71 -11.10 6.23
C THR A 114 5.13 -11.67 4.89
N ILE A 115 4.15 -11.96 4.01
CA ILE A 115 4.38 -12.51 2.67
C ILE A 115 5.20 -11.53 1.80
N ILE A 116 4.82 -10.24 1.79
CA ILE A 116 5.52 -9.21 1.03
C ILE A 116 6.95 -9.03 1.56
N ALA A 117 7.15 -9.04 2.88
CA ALA A 117 8.49 -8.96 3.45
C ALA A 117 9.39 -10.13 2.99
N GLU A 118 8.87 -11.35 2.96
CA GLU A 118 9.59 -12.52 2.45
C GLU A 118 9.92 -12.42 0.95
N TRP A 119 8.99 -11.90 0.14
CA TRP A 119 9.23 -11.66 -1.28
C TRP A 119 10.30 -10.62 -1.54
N GLN A 120 10.25 -9.46 -0.88
CA GLN A 120 11.28 -8.43 -1.01
C GLN A 120 12.66 -8.96 -0.61
N ASN A 121 12.73 -9.77 0.46
CA ASN A 121 13.99 -10.40 0.90
C ASN A 121 14.52 -11.40 -0.15
N THR A 122 13.64 -12.19 -0.76
CA THR A 122 14.01 -13.19 -1.76
C THR A 122 14.44 -12.56 -3.08
N LEU A 123 13.73 -11.51 -3.51
CA LEU A 123 13.99 -10.80 -4.76
C LEU A 123 15.12 -9.77 -4.64
N GLY A 124 15.47 -9.36 -3.42
CA GLY A 124 16.59 -8.47 -3.14
C GLY A 124 16.31 -6.98 -3.38
N PHE A 125 15.04 -6.57 -3.44
CA PHE A 125 14.67 -5.16 -3.57
C PHE A 125 13.37 -4.82 -2.84
N SER A 126 13.21 -3.54 -2.51
CA SER A 126 11.99 -2.99 -1.88
C SER A 126 10.94 -2.65 -2.94
N PHE A 127 9.69 -2.94 -2.64
CA PHE A 127 8.56 -2.62 -3.51
C PHE A 127 8.13 -1.16 -3.31
N ASN A 128 7.74 -0.50 -4.41
CA ASN A 128 7.14 0.82 -4.35
C ASN A 128 5.70 0.76 -3.79
N ASN A 129 5.16 1.92 -3.41
CA ASN A 129 3.83 2.02 -2.79
C ASN A 129 2.74 1.42 -3.67
N ASN A 130 2.76 1.69 -4.97
CA ASN A 130 1.75 1.25 -5.91
C ASN A 130 1.67 -0.28 -6.01
N LEU A 131 2.82 -0.96 -6.08
CA LEU A 131 2.90 -2.41 -6.04
C LEU A 131 2.37 -2.96 -4.71
N ILE A 132 2.81 -2.41 -3.57
CA ILE A 132 2.37 -2.86 -2.25
C ILE A 132 0.84 -2.75 -2.11
N ILE A 133 0.24 -1.62 -2.51
CA ILE A 133 -1.21 -1.41 -2.47
C ILE A 133 -1.93 -2.46 -3.32
N SER A 134 -1.43 -2.71 -4.53
CA SER A 134 -2.03 -3.69 -5.44
C SER A 134 -1.99 -5.10 -4.89
N LEU A 135 -0.87 -5.47 -4.26
CA LEU A 135 -0.74 -6.75 -3.58
C LEU A 135 -1.67 -6.84 -2.37
N TYR A 136 -1.80 -5.80 -1.55
CA TYR A 136 -2.76 -5.83 -0.44
C TYR A 136 -4.18 -6.09 -0.91
N VAL A 137 -4.64 -5.39 -1.95
CA VAL A 137 -6.00 -5.55 -2.48
C VAL A 137 -6.18 -6.96 -3.06
N HIS A 138 -5.28 -7.37 -3.95
CA HIS A 138 -5.40 -8.65 -4.65
C HIS A 138 -5.29 -9.84 -3.68
N LEU A 139 -4.25 -9.86 -2.84
CA LEU A 139 -4.01 -10.97 -1.92
C LEU A 139 -5.10 -11.06 -0.85
N SER A 140 -5.67 -9.95 -0.39
CA SER A 140 -6.78 -10.00 0.57
C SER A 140 -7.99 -10.73 -0.03
N CYS A 141 -8.40 -10.34 -1.23
CA CYS A 141 -9.53 -10.98 -1.92
C CYS A 141 -9.21 -12.44 -2.27
N MET A 142 -7.98 -12.73 -2.70
CA MET A 142 -7.51 -14.07 -3.00
C MET A 142 -7.57 -14.97 -1.76
N ILE A 143 -7.02 -14.53 -0.63
CA ILE A 143 -7.02 -15.29 0.62
C ILE A 143 -8.46 -15.60 1.05
N GLU A 144 -9.38 -14.63 0.96
CA GLU A 144 -10.78 -14.90 1.24
C GLU A 144 -11.36 -15.96 0.30
N ARG A 145 -11.02 -15.90 -1.00
CA ARG A 145 -11.48 -16.92 -1.94
C ARG A 145 -11.01 -18.33 -1.58
N LEU A 146 -9.73 -18.45 -1.22
CA LEU A 146 -9.15 -19.72 -0.79
C LEU A 146 -9.89 -20.29 0.43
N VAL A 147 -10.22 -19.43 1.40
CA VAL A 147 -10.95 -19.83 2.62
C VAL A 147 -12.38 -20.25 2.30
N MET A 148 -13.03 -19.55 1.37
CA MET A 148 -14.39 -19.83 0.93
C MET A 148 -14.52 -21.02 -0.03
N ARG A 149 -13.40 -21.61 -0.49
CA ARG A 149 -13.37 -22.68 -1.49
C ARG A 149 -13.95 -22.27 -2.85
N ASN A 150 -13.75 -21.00 -3.21
CA ASN A 150 -14.09 -20.45 -4.53
C ASN A 150 -12.85 -19.86 -5.21
N GLU A 151 -11.70 -20.50 -4.99
CA GLU A 151 -10.43 -20.14 -5.59
C GLU A 151 -10.49 -20.13 -7.13
N ILE A 152 -9.68 -19.26 -7.74
CA ILE A 152 -9.54 -19.25 -9.19
C ILE A 152 -8.69 -20.46 -9.61
N THR A 153 -9.23 -21.28 -10.50
CA THR A 153 -8.58 -22.49 -11.02
C THR A 153 -8.16 -22.38 -12.48
N HIS A 154 -8.44 -21.25 -13.12
CA HIS A 154 -8.09 -20.97 -14.51
C HIS A 154 -7.26 -19.70 -14.64
N TYR A 155 -6.16 -19.80 -15.37
CA TYR A 155 -5.27 -18.70 -15.74
C TYR A 155 -4.83 -18.89 -17.19
N LYS A 156 -4.63 -17.78 -17.90
CA LYS A 156 -4.20 -17.77 -19.31
C LYS A 156 -2.90 -18.57 -19.47
N ASN A 157 -2.79 -19.37 -20.52
CA ASN A 157 -1.59 -20.16 -20.85
C ASN A 157 -0.97 -20.92 -19.66
N MET A 158 -1.79 -21.48 -18.76
CA MET A 158 -1.33 -22.07 -17.50
C MET A 158 -0.21 -23.12 -17.65
N THR A 159 -0.22 -23.90 -18.73
CA THR A 159 0.85 -24.87 -19.03
C THR A 159 2.19 -24.17 -19.25
N GLU A 160 2.22 -23.17 -20.13
CA GLU A 160 3.41 -22.37 -20.42
C GLU A 160 3.89 -21.62 -19.16
N PHE A 161 2.96 -21.08 -18.38
CA PHE A 161 3.28 -20.42 -17.11
C PHE A 161 3.99 -21.37 -16.15
N ASN A 162 3.47 -22.58 -15.98
CA ASN A 162 4.04 -23.58 -15.08
C ASN A 162 5.41 -24.10 -15.54
N GLU A 163 5.66 -24.13 -16.85
CA GLU A 163 6.95 -24.54 -17.43
C GLU A 163 8.01 -23.43 -17.30
N ARG A 164 7.62 -22.16 -17.43
CA ARG A 164 8.56 -21.03 -17.48
C ARG A 164 8.84 -20.38 -16.13
N HIS A 165 7.87 -20.36 -15.22
CA HIS A 165 7.93 -19.58 -13.98
C HIS A 165 8.01 -20.47 -12.72
N GLY A 166 8.66 -21.63 -12.84
CA GLY A 166 8.75 -22.60 -11.74
C GLY A 166 9.40 -22.03 -10.47
N GLU A 167 10.42 -21.18 -10.61
CA GLU A 167 11.08 -20.52 -9.47
C GLU A 167 10.15 -19.53 -8.76
N PHE A 168 9.41 -18.71 -9.53
CA PHE A 168 8.40 -17.80 -8.99
C PHE A 168 7.28 -18.56 -8.28
N ILE A 169 6.77 -19.62 -8.90
CA ILE A 169 5.75 -20.49 -8.31
C ILE A 169 6.23 -21.11 -6.99
N ALA A 170 7.48 -21.56 -6.93
CA ALA A 170 8.07 -22.10 -5.72
C ALA A 170 8.22 -21.03 -4.61
N MET A 171 8.72 -19.83 -4.96
CA MET A 171 8.84 -18.71 -4.04
C MET A 171 7.48 -18.32 -3.44
N VAL A 172 6.45 -18.14 -4.28
CA VAL A 172 5.10 -17.82 -3.83
C VAL A 172 4.53 -18.95 -2.97
N ASN A 173 4.69 -20.20 -3.38
CA ASN A 173 4.22 -21.33 -2.56
C ASN A 173 4.87 -21.43 -1.20
N HIS A 174 6.16 -21.05 -1.09
CA HIS A 174 6.91 -21.02 0.15
C HIS A 174 6.36 -19.95 1.10
N SER A 175 6.16 -18.71 0.63
CA SER A 175 5.66 -17.63 1.50
C SER A 175 4.23 -17.86 2.00
N PHE A 176 3.44 -18.65 1.28
CA PHE A 176 2.07 -19.01 1.67
C PHE A 176 1.96 -20.20 2.62
N GLN A 177 3.06 -20.88 3.01
CA GLN A 177 2.98 -22.12 3.81
C GLN A 177 2.24 -21.93 5.14
N ARG A 178 2.56 -20.88 5.89
CA ARG A 178 1.89 -20.58 7.17
C ARG A 178 0.39 -20.34 6.98
N LEU A 179 0.01 -19.64 5.90
CA LEU A 179 -1.39 -19.33 5.61
C LEU A 179 -2.17 -20.58 5.18
N LYS A 180 -1.57 -21.42 4.33
CA LYS A 180 -2.15 -22.71 3.90
C LYS A 180 -2.46 -23.61 5.09
N ILE A 181 -1.54 -23.69 6.06
CA ILE A 181 -1.75 -24.45 7.30
C ILE A 181 -2.85 -23.82 8.16
N LEU A 182 -2.77 -22.50 8.40
CA LEU A 182 -3.69 -21.78 9.28
C LEU A 182 -5.16 -21.93 8.85
N TYR A 183 -5.43 -21.82 7.55
CA TYR A 183 -6.78 -21.87 7.00
C TYR A 183 -7.14 -23.23 6.37
N ASN A 184 -6.21 -24.19 6.38
CA ASN A 184 -6.35 -25.47 5.69
C ASN A 184 -6.72 -25.32 4.21
N VAL A 185 -6.02 -24.44 3.49
CA VAL A 185 -6.29 -24.11 2.07
C VAL A 185 -5.15 -24.55 1.16
N ALA A 186 -5.45 -24.76 -0.11
CA ALA A 186 -4.47 -24.90 -1.17
C ALA A 186 -4.29 -23.55 -1.88
N LEU A 187 -3.15 -23.36 -2.55
CA LEU A 187 -2.92 -22.21 -3.43
C LEU A 187 -2.79 -22.72 -4.87
N PRO A 188 -3.83 -22.59 -5.71
CA PRO A 188 -3.75 -22.99 -7.11
C PRO A 188 -2.71 -22.18 -7.87
N VAL A 189 -2.09 -22.81 -8.87
CA VAL A 189 -1.15 -22.12 -9.79
C VAL A 189 -1.83 -20.96 -10.52
N ALA A 190 -3.13 -21.06 -10.78
CA ALA A 190 -3.89 -19.98 -11.43
C ALA A 190 -3.91 -18.70 -10.58
N GLU A 191 -4.07 -18.79 -9.25
CA GLU A 191 -3.99 -17.63 -8.36
C GLU A 191 -2.56 -17.03 -8.36
N ILE A 192 -1.53 -17.88 -8.42
CA ILE A 192 -0.13 -17.45 -8.54
C ILE A 192 0.11 -16.70 -9.86
N GLY A 193 -0.53 -17.12 -10.96
CA GLY A 193 -0.47 -16.43 -12.25
C GLY A 193 -0.96 -14.98 -12.18
N TYR A 194 -2.02 -14.70 -11.41
CA TYR A 194 -2.47 -13.31 -11.24
C TYR A 194 -1.55 -12.48 -10.35
N ILE A 195 -0.86 -13.10 -9.39
CA ILE A 195 0.21 -12.43 -8.63
C ILE A 195 1.35 -12.08 -9.60
N HIS A 196 1.73 -13.00 -10.49
CA HIS A 196 2.76 -12.76 -11.50
C HIS A 196 2.39 -11.60 -12.43
N ASP A 197 1.15 -11.56 -12.95
CA ASP A 197 0.65 -10.44 -13.76
C ASP A 197 0.79 -9.08 -13.05
N ILE A 198 0.58 -9.04 -11.71
CA ILE A 198 0.76 -7.82 -10.92
C ILE A 198 2.23 -7.41 -10.85
N PHE A 199 3.14 -8.37 -10.70
CA PHE A 199 4.58 -8.11 -10.68
C PHE A 199 5.05 -7.62 -12.06
N GLU A 200 4.70 -8.31 -13.15
CA GLU A 200 5.03 -7.90 -14.51
C GLU A 200 4.55 -6.48 -14.84
N LEU A 201 3.33 -6.12 -14.40
CA LEU A 201 2.76 -4.81 -14.68
C LEU A 201 3.44 -3.67 -13.89
N ARG A 202 4.08 -3.97 -12.75
CA ARG A 202 4.48 -2.96 -11.75
C ARG A 202 5.96 -2.95 -11.39
N ILE A 203 6.73 -3.90 -11.91
CA ILE A 203 8.16 -4.02 -11.68
C ILE A 203 8.84 -3.92 -13.04
N GLU A 204 9.59 -2.84 -13.25
CA GLU A 204 10.43 -2.69 -14.43
C GLU A 204 11.44 -3.83 -14.52
N ASP A 205 11.62 -4.39 -15.72
CA ASP A 205 12.54 -5.50 -15.99
C ASP A 205 12.32 -6.75 -15.11
N PHE A 206 11.07 -7.06 -14.73
CA PHE A 206 10.74 -8.29 -14.02
C PHE A 206 11.06 -9.54 -14.88
N ARG A 207 11.87 -10.46 -14.35
CA ARG A 207 12.39 -11.64 -15.10
C ARG A 207 12.19 -12.98 -14.39
N TRP A 208 11.22 -13.05 -13.48
CA TRP A 208 10.89 -14.26 -12.72
C TRP A 208 9.66 -14.97 -13.28
#